data_AF-A0A1J3D4N8-F1
#
_entry.id   AF-A0A1J3D4N8-F1
#
_cell.length_a   1.000
_cell.length_b   1.000
_cell.length_c   1.000
_cell.angle_alpha   90.00
_cell.angle_beta   90.00
_cell.angle_gamma   90.00
#
_symmetry.space_group_name_H-M   'P 1'
#
loop_
_entity.id
_entity.type
_entity.pdbx_description
1 polymer ?
#
loop_
_entity_poly.entity_id
_entity_poly.type
_entity_poly.pdbx_seq_one_letter_code
_entity_poly.pdbx_strand_id
1 'polypeptide(L)' 'KNVVEVSVVAEIVSKLYSVSRKTRKRISVGVISPYKAQVFAIQEKIGEKYNTGELFSVSVRSVDGFQGGEEDIIIIS' A
#
# COMPACT_ATOMS: atom_id res chain seq x y z
N LYS A 1 0.59 3.93 16.76
CA LYS A 1 0.76 2.78 15.85
C LYS A 1 -0.29 1.75 16.18
N ASN A 2 -1.17 1.41 15.23
CA ASN A 2 -2.15 0.34 15.38
C ASN A 2 -1.63 -0.91 14.65
N VAL A 3 -1.19 -1.92 15.40
CA VAL A 3 -0.61 -3.15 14.87
C VAL A 3 -1.63 -4.04 14.15
N VAL A 4 -2.92 -3.91 14.49
CA VAL A 4 -4.00 -4.64 13.84
C VAL A 4 -4.20 -4.09 12.44
N GLU A 5 -4.34 -2.77 12.30
CA GLU A 5 -4.45 -2.11 11.00
C GLU A 5 -3.24 -2.42 10.11
N VAL A 6 -2.01 -2.34 10.64
CA VAL A 6 -0.80 -2.70 9.87
C VAL A 6 -0.89 -4.11 9.30
N SER A 7 -1.40 -5.07 10.07
CA SER A 7 -1.54 -6.46 9.64
C SER A 7 -2.64 -6.62 8.58
N VAL A 8 -3.77 -5.96 8.77
CA VAL A 8 -4.89 -5.97 7.82
C VAL A 8 -4.51 -5.29 6.49
N VAL A 9 -3.84 -4.14 6.55
CA VAL A 9 -3.32 -3.44 5.37
C VAL A 9 -2.39 -4.36 4.56
N ALA A 10 -1.44 -5.03 5.22
CA ALA A 10 -0.54 -5.96 4.55
C ALA A 10 -1.30 -7.14 3.90
N GLU A 11 -2.34 -7.65 4.55
CA GLU A 11 -3.18 -8.71 3.99
C GLU A 11 -3.97 -8.23 2.76
N ILE A 12 -4.56 -7.03 2.81
CA ILE A 12 -5.29 -6.44 1.68
C ILE A 12 -4.35 -6.24 0.49
N VAL A 13 -3.18 -5.64 0.71
CA VAL A 13 -2.16 -5.44 -0.33
C VAL A 13 -1.74 -6.77 -0.95
N SER A 14 -1.54 -7.81 -0.14
CA SER A 14 -1.21 -9.15 -0.63
C SER A 14 -2.31 -9.75 -1.51
N LYS A 15 -3.59 -9.54 -1.17
CA LYS A 15 -4.72 -10.00 -1.98
C LYS A 15 -4.80 -9.26 -3.30
N LEU A 16 -4.65 -7.93 -3.28
CA LEU A 16 -4.63 -7.10 -4.49
C LEU A 16 -3.49 -7.50 -5.44
N TYR A 17 -2.30 -7.76 -4.89
CA TYR A 17 -1.17 -8.27 -5.67
C TYR A 17 -1.50 -9.60 -6.36
N SER A 18 -2.15 -10.53 -5.64
CA SER A 18 -2.58 -11.81 -6.22
C SER A 18 -3.59 -11.62 -7.36
N VAL A 19 -4.56 -10.73 -7.19
CA VAL A 19 -5.56 -10.42 -8.22
C VAL A 19 -4.91 -9.77 -9.44
N SER A 20 -4.09 -8.73 -9.26
CA SER A 20 -3.35 -8.06 -10.34
C SER A 20 -2.60 -9.07 -11.22
N ARG A 21 -1.87 -10.00 -10.60
CA ARG A 21 -1.14 -11.06 -11.32
C ARG A 21 -2.05 -12.03 -12.06
N LYS A 22 -3.12 -12.49 -11.43
CA LYS A 22 -4.08 -13.42 -12.03
C LYS A 22 -4.80 -12.81 -13.23
N THR A 23 -5.19 -11.55 -13.13
CA THR A 23 -5.92 -10.85 -14.19
C THR A 23 -5.00 -10.15 -15.19
N ARG A 24 -3.68 -10.16 -14.96
CA ARG A 24 -2.67 -9.43 -15.74
C ARG A 24 -3.00 -7.93 -15.88
N LYS A 25 -3.63 -7.35 -14.85
CA LYS A 25 -4.01 -5.93 -14.82
C LYS A 25 -2.98 -5.15 -14.04
N ARG A 26 -2.53 -4.03 -14.62
CA ARG A 26 -1.76 -3.04 -13.89
C ARG A 26 -2.65 -2.38 -12.83
N ILE A 27 -2.20 -2.40 -11.58
CA ILE A 27 -2.88 -1.77 -10.45
C ILE A 27 -1.86 -1.01 -9.63
N SER A 28 -2.12 0.26 -9.37
CA SER A 28 -1.35 1.05 -8.41
C SER A 28 -2.12 1.22 -7.10
N VAL A 29 -1.44 1.05 -5.96
CA VAL A 29 -2.03 1.11 -4.63
C VAL A 29 -1.33 2.15 -3.77
N GLY A 30 -2.06 3.14 -3.29
CA GLY A 30 -1.61 4.08 -2.26
C GLY A 30 -2.10 3.65 -0.88
N VAL A 31 -1.19 3.55 0.07
CA VAL A 31 -1.53 3.43 1.49
C VAL A 31 -1.15 4.73 2.18
N ILE A 32 -2.13 5.41 2.78
CA ILE A 32 -1.92 6.69 3.45
C ILE A 32 -2.31 6.65 4.91
N SER A 33 -1.58 7.41 5.74
CA SER A 33 -1.90 7.60 7.15
C SER A 33 -1.54 9.01 7.61
N PRO A 34 -2.32 9.65 8.51
CA PRO A 34 -1.94 10.95 9.08
C PRO A 34 -0.73 10.84 10.01
N TYR A 35 -0.40 9.65 10.50
CA TYR A 35 0.64 9.45 11.52
C TYR A 35 1.90 8.83 10.92
N LYS A 36 3.03 9.54 10.98
CA LYS A 36 4.34 9.05 10.48
C LYS A 36 4.74 7.69 11.07
N ALA A 37 4.51 7.46 12.36
CA ALA A 37 4.81 6.17 12.99
C ALA A 37 3.99 5.01 12.42
N GLN A 38 2.78 5.27 11.92
CA GLN A 38 1.94 4.27 11.25
C GLN A 38 2.45 4.01 9.83
N VAL A 39 2.81 5.07 9.08
CA VAL A 39 3.46 4.97 7.77
C VAL A 39 4.71 4.08 7.85
N PHE A 40 5.62 4.36 8.79
CA PHE A 40 6.83 3.54 8.98
C PHE A 40 6.51 2.09 9.33
N ALA A 41 5.53 1.85 10.21
CA ALA A 41 5.14 0.50 10.58
C ALA A 41 4.57 -0.32 9.41
N ILE A 42 3.79 0.34 8.53
CA ILE A 42 3.26 -0.29 7.32
C ILE A 42 4.39 -0.56 6.32
N GLN A 43 5.29 0.41 6.12
CA GLN A 43 6.47 0.25 5.27
C GLN A 43 7.34 -0.92 5.71
N GLU A 44 7.66 -1.04 7.01
CA GLU A 44 8.39 -2.20 7.54
C GLU A 44 7.67 -3.52 7.30
N LYS A 45 6.34 -3.56 7.49
CA LYS A 45 5.55 -4.79 7.36
C LYS A 45 5.48 -5.27 5.91
N ILE A 46 5.30 -4.35 4.98
CA ILE A 46 5.18 -4.62 3.55
C ILE A 46 6.57 -4.87 2.93
N GLY A 47 7.55 -4.05 3.30
CA GLY A 47 8.89 -4.04 2.71
C GLY A 47 8.88 -3.80 1.20
N GLU A 48 9.90 -4.28 0.50
CA GLU A 48 10.02 -4.16 -0.96
C GLU A 48 9.28 -5.26 -1.74
N LYS A 49 8.46 -6.08 -1.07
CA LYS A 49 7.85 -7.29 -1.64
C LYS A 49 6.98 -7.05 -2.88
N TYR A 50 6.41 -5.86 -3.01
CA TYR A 50 5.43 -5.55 -4.05
C TYR A 50 5.91 -4.51 -5.06
N ASN A 51 7.18 -4.08 -4.98
CA ASN A 51 7.84 -3.26 -6.00
C ASN A 51 8.41 -4.15 -7.12
N THR A 52 7.63 -5.10 -7.61
CA THR A 52 8.10 -6.16 -8.52
C THR A 52 7.91 -5.84 -10.02
N GLY A 53 7.59 -4.61 -10.39
CA GLY A 53 7.55 -4.16 -11.79
C GLY A 53 6.17 -3.73 -12.31
N GLU A 54 5.95 -3.90 -13.61
CA GLU A 54 4.92 -3.17 -14.40
C GLU A 54 3.46 -3.41 -14.03
N LEU A 55 3.12 -4.50 -13.36
CA LEU A 55 1.73 -4.87 -13.07
C LEU A 55 1.23 -4.40 -11.71
N PHE A 56 2.12 -4.14 -10.75
CA PHE A 56 1.69 -3.78 -9.41
C PHE A 56 2.72 -2.89 -8.73
N SER A 57 2.24 -1.79 -8.15
CA SER A 57 3.05 -0.86 -7.37
C SER A 57 2.33 -0.48 -6.09
N VAL A 58 3.08 -0.33 -5.01
CA VAL A 58 2.55 0.11 -3.71
C VAL A 58 3.35 1.32 -3.25
N SER A 59 2.66 2.42 -2.98
CA SER A 59 3.25 3.59 -2.33
C SER A 59 2.67 3.73 -0.92
N VAL A 60 3.53 3.94 0.09
CA VAL A 60 3.10 4.14 1.48
C VAL A 60 3.59 5.50 1.95
N ARG A 61 2.67 6.43 2.21
CA ARG A 61 2.97 7.85 2.43
C ARG A 61 2.10 8.44 3.54
N SER A 62 2.46 9.62 4.06
CA SER A 62 1.53 10.39 4.86
C SER A 62 0.43 11.01 3.98
N VAL A 63 -0.66 11.48 4.59
CA VAL A 63 -1.71 12.23 3.87
C VAL A 63 -1.10 13.44 3.16
N ASP A 64 -0.30 14.25 3.87
CA ASP A 64 0.38 15.42 3.28
C ASP A 64 1.35 15.02 2.16
N GLY A 65 2.07 13.90 2.33
CA GLY A 65 3.00 13.38 1.33
C GLY A 65 2.32 12.77 0.09
N PHE A 66 1.00 12.61 0.14
CA PHE A 66 0.17 12.13 -0.96
C PHE A 66 -0.62 13.25 -1.64
N GLN A 67 -0.48 14.51 -1.23
CA GLN A 67 -1.21 15.63 -1.83
C GLN A 67 -0.95 15.74 -3.34
N GLY A 68 -2.02 15.74 -4.14
CA GLY A 68 -1.95 15.74 -5.61
C GLY A 68 -1.51 14.42 -6.23
N GLY A 69 -1.34 13.37 -5.42
CA GLY A 69 -1.12 12.01 -5.88
C GLY A 69 -2.44 11.30 -6.22
N GLU A 70 -2.38 10.40 -7.19
CA GLU A 70 -3.49 9.55 -7.60
C GLU A 70 -2.99 8.10 -7.69
N GLU A 71 -3.85 7.16 -7.33
CA GLU A 71 -3.60 5.72 -7.43
C GLU A 71 -4.93 5.04 -7.76
N ASP A 72 -4.89 3.87 -8.40
CA ASP A 72 -6.11 3.11 -8.73
C ASP A 72 -6.90 2.73 -7.47
N ILE A 73 -6.19 2.47 -6.36
CA ILE A 73 -6.77 2.09 -5.07
C ILE A 73 -6.07 2.87 -3.95
N ILE A 74 -6.85 3.47 -3.05
CA ILE A 74 -6.35 4.11 -1.82
C ILE A 74 -6.84 3.33 -0.58
N ILE A 75 -5.90 2.99 0.29
CA ILE A 75 -6.15 2.43 1.62
C ILE A 75 -5.77 3.49 2.65
N ILE A 76 -6.70 3.85 3.53
CA ILE A 76 -6.48 4.84 4.58
C ILE A 76 -6.35 4.10 5.91
N SER A 77 -5.25 4.32 6.62
CA SER A 77 -4.97 3.79 7.97
C SER A 77 -4.78 4.93 8.95
#